data_AF-A0A2S6GK23-F1
#
_entry.id   AF-A0A2S6GK23-F1
#
_cell.length_a   1.000
_cell.length_b   1.000
_cell.length_c   1.000
_cell.angle_alpha   90.00
_cell.angle_beta   90.00
_cell.angle_gamma   90.00
#
_symmetry.space_group_name_H-M   'P 1'
#
loop_
_entity.id
_entity.type
_entity.pdbx_description
1 polymer ?
#
loop_
_entity_poly.entity_id
_entity_poly.type
_entity_poly.pdbx_seq_one_letter_code
_entity_poly.pdbx_strand_id
1 'polypeptide(L)' 'MAFTGNGTGGQSTSRQNNPDGVYQGTWSDLGAVQIGQPATGVDRKGCVYSFAMTDAGTLTVRDQATCTGDAPLSRSRDIE' A
#
# COMPACT_ATOMS: atom_id res chain seq x y z
N MET A 1 -8.58 4.04 1.95
CA MET A 1 -7.17 3.84 2.33
C MET A 1 -6.35 4.93 1.69
N ALA A 2 -5.30 5.37 2.37
CA ALA A 2 -4.31 6.32 1.87
C ALA A 2 -2.94 5.64 1.78
N PHE A 3 -2.14 6.06 0.79
CA PHE A 3 -0.81 5.55 0.53
C PHE A 3 0.13 6.72 0.24
N THR A 4 1.34 6.68 0.76
CA THR A 4 2.34 7.73 0.55
C THR A 4 3.75 7.17 0.69
N GLY A 5 4.72 7.82 0.07
CA GLY A 5 6.12 7.66 0.47
C GLY A 5 6.34 8.12 1.94
N ASN A 6 7.27 7.49 2.64
CA ASN A 6 7.60 7.77 4.04
C ASN A 6 9.03 8.30 4.20
N GLY A 7 9.37 8.79 5.40
CA GLY A 7 10.65 9.47 5.66
C GLY A 7 11.90 8.59 5.59
N THR A 8 11.74 7.27 5.51
CA THR A 8 12.85 6.31 5.34
C THR A 8 13.02 5.86 3.89
N GLY A 9 12.29 6.49 2.95
CA GLY A 9 12.35 6.21 1.52
C GLY A 9 11.42 5.08 1.07
N GLY A 10 10.65 4.47 1.98
CA GLY A 10 9.68 3.44 1.64
C GLY A 10 8.25 3.94 1.53
N GLN A 11 7.30 3.01 1.63
CA GLN A 11 5.88 3.31 1.55
C GLN A 11 5.17 3.10 2.87
N SER A 12 4.25 3.99 3.19
CA SER A 12 3.30 3.79 4.28
C SER A 12 1.85 3.80 3.80
N THR A 13 0.99 3.13 4.57
CA THR A 13 -0.46 3.17 4.39
C THR A 13 -1.21 3.46 5.69
N SER A 14 -2.38 4.06 5.56
CA SER A 14 -3.32 4.25 6.67
C SER A 14 -4.77 4.17 6.18
N ARG A 15 -5.71 3.96 7.10
CA ARG A 15 -7.14 3.83 6.78
C ARG A 15 -8.03 4.42 7.87
N GLN A 16 -9.24 4.77 7.48
CA GLN A 16 -10.35 4.94 8.41
C GLN A 16 -10.90 3.56 8.79
N ASN A 17 -11.32 3.39 10.05
CA ASN A 17 -11.91 2.13 10.53
C ASN A 17 -13.43 2.11 10.44
N ASN A 18 -14.06 3.28 10.24
CA ASN A 18 -15.49 3.46 10.12
C ASN A 18 -15.77 4.45 8.97
N PRO A 19 -16.96 4.40 8.33
CA PRO A 19 -17.40 5.45 7.41
C PRO A 19 -17.25 6.82 8.05
N ASP A 20 -16.66 7.77 7.33
CA ASP A 20 -16.39 9.15 7.78
C ASP A 20 -15.58 9.27 9.08
N GLY A 21 -14.91 8.18 9.50
CA GLY A 21 -14.11 8.16 10.72
C GLY A 21 -12.80 8.95 10.61
N VAL A 22 -12.10 9.14 11.72
CA VAL A 22 -10.74 9.70 11.66
C VAL A 22 -9.73 8.64 11.21
N TYR A 23 -8.67 9.07 10.55
CA TYR A 23 -7.45 8.28 10.46
C TYR A 23 -6.82 8.25 11.87
N GLN A 24 -6.45 7.07 12.37
CA GLN A 24 -6.01 6.90 13.76
C GLN A 24 -4.61 7.47 14.06
N GLY A 25 -4.03 8.27 13.16
CA GLY A 25 -2.71 8.90 13.30
C GLY A 25 -1.54 7.93 13.11
N THR A 26 -1.77 6.62 13.13
CA THR A 26 -0.75 5.61 12.85
C THR A 26 -0.72 5.24 11.37
N TRP A 27 0.49 5.20 10.83
CA TRP A 27 0.79 4.73 9.50
C TRP A 27 1.50 3.38 9.61
N SER A 28 1.06 2.38 8.84
CA SER A 28 1.75 1.11 8.72
C SER A 28 2.83 1.24 7.66
N ASP A 29 4.08 0.87 8.01
CA ASP A 29 5.18 0.78 7.04
C ASP A 29 5.03 -0.50 6.21
N LEU A 30 5.12 -0.35 4.89
CA LEU A 30 5.07 -1.43 3.91
C LEU A 30 6.48 -1.80 3.40
N GLY A 31 7.51 -1.03 3.78
CA GLY A 31 8.91 -1.25 3.43
C GLY A 31 9.26 -0.99 1.96
N ALA A 32 10.49 -1.40 1.60
CA ALA A 32 11.20 -1.20 0.34
C ALA A 32 11.45 0.27 -0.04
N VAL A 33 12.67 0.63 -0.44
CA VAL A 33 12.95 1.97 -0.97
C VAL A 33 12.22 2.13 -2.30
N GLN A 34 11.44 3.18 -2.43
CA GLN A 34 10.63 3.45 -3.61
C GLN A 34 10.99 4.80 -4.22
N ILE A 35 10.96 4.86 -5.55
CA ILE A 35 11.09 6.13 -6.27
C ILE A 35 9.68 6.62 -6.63
N GLY A 36 9.38 7.87 -6.26
CA GLY A 36 8.15 8.54 -6.63
C GLY A 36 6.96 8.19 -5.73
N GLN A 37 5.75 8.43 -6.24
CA GLN A 37 4.50 8.15 -5.53
C GLN A 37 3.95 6.77 -5.93
N PRO A 38 3.40 6.00 -4.98
CA PRO A 38 2.78 4.72 -5.30
C PRO A 38 1.49 4.91 -6.09
N ALA A 39 1.23 4.00 -7.02
CA ALA A 39 -0.07 3.87 -7.67
C ALA A 39 -0.91 2.82 -6.92
N THR A 40 -2.24 3.00 -6.91
CA THR A 40 -3.15 2.10 -6.19
C THR A 40 -4.36 1.76 -7.04
N GLY A 41 -4.94 0.59 -6.79
CA GLY A 41 -6.10 0.10 -7.52
C GLY A 41 -6.89 -0.92 -6.73
N VAL A 42 -8.08 -1.24 -7.23
CA VAL A 42 -8.95 -2.27 -6.67
C VAL A 42 -9.28 -3.25 -7.78
N ASP A 43 -9.17 -4.53 -7.50
CA ASP A 43 -9.53 -5.57 -8.47
C ASP A 43 -11.05 -5.83 -8.50
N ARG A 44 -11.48 -6.76 -9.36
CA ARG A 44 -12.91 -7.13 -9.50
C ARG A 44 -13.50 -7.81 -8.25
N LYS A 45 -12.66 -8.29 -7.33
CA LYS A 45 -13.08 -8.91 -6.07
C LYS A 45 -13.10 -7.90 -4.91
N GLY A 46 -12.69 -6.65 -5.15
CA GLY A 46 -12.60 -5.62 -4.12
C GLY A 46 -11.28 -5.62 -3.35
N CYS A 47 -10.28 -6.40 -3.77
CA CYS A 47 -8.97 -6.40 -3.14
C CYS A 47 -8.18 -5.15 -3.53
N VAL A 48 -7.58 -4.49 -2.54
CA VAL A 48 -6.71 -3.33 -2.75
C VAL A 48 -5.31 -3.77 -3.15
N TYR A 49 -4.78 -3.10 -4.16
CA TYR A 49 -3.42 -3.24 -4.67
C TYR A 49 -2.66 -1.92 -4.53
N SER A 50 -1.38 -2.04 -4.24
CA SER A 50 -0.39 -0.97 -4.30
C SER A 50 0.76 -1.37 -5.23
N PHE A 51 1.19 -0.43 -6.05
CA PHE A 51 2.21 -0.57 -7.07
C PHE A 51 3.26 0.51 -6.86
N ALA A 52 4.53 0.14 -6.77
CA ALA A 52 5.59 1.11 -6.63
C ALA A 52 6.92 0.63 -7.22
N MET A 53 7.64 1.56 -7.84
CA MET A 53 8.97 1.30 -8.39
C MET A 53 10.01 1.36 -7.28
N THR A 54 10.88 0.36 -7.23
CA THR A 54 12.06 0.38 -6.37
C THR A 54 13.17 1.25 -6.96
N ASP A 55 14.17 1.58 -6.16
CA ASP A 55 15.39 2.24 -6.63
C ASP A 55 16.26 1.37 -7.54
N ALA A 56 16.06 0.05 -7.50
CA ALA A 56 16.63 -0.91 -8.44
C ALA A 56 15.91 -0.97 -9.80
N GLY A 57 14.79 -0.24 -9.96
CA GLY A 57 14.01 -0.22 -11.21
C GLY A 57 13.02 -1.38 -11.37
N THR A 58 12.78 -2.16 -10.31
CA THR A 58 11.75 -3.21 -10.30
C THR A 58 10.41 -2.68 -9.80
N LEU A 59 9.31 -3.29 -10.22
CA LEU A 59 7.98 -2.96 -9.72
C LEU A 59 7.59 -3.88 -8.56
N THR A 60 7.52 -3.34 -7.34
CA THR A 60 6.93 -4.07 -6.21
C THR A 60 5.41 -3.92 -6.23
N VAL A 61 4.72 -5.06 -6.20
CA VAL A 61 3.26 -5.14 -6.08
C VAL A 61 2.89 -5.73 -4.73
N ARG A 62 2.08 -4.98 -3.98
CA ARG A 62 1.50 -5.43 -2.71
C ARG A 62 -0.01 -5.50 -2.81
N ASP A 63 -0.60 -6.51 -2.21
CA ASP A 63 -2.04 -6.69 -2.25
C ASP A 63 -2.61 -7.42 -1.03
N GLN A 64 -3.92 -7.27 -0.83
CA GLN A 64 -4.62 -7.92 0.27
C GLN A 64 -4.78 -9.42 0.02
N ALA A 65 -4.54 -10.23 1.06
CA ALA A 65 -4.88 -11.65 1.03
C ALA A 65 -6.40 -11.89 1.08
N THR A 66 -7.12 -10.99 1.75
CA THR A 66 -8.59 -11.02 1.92
C THR A 66 -9.17 -9.68 1.46
N CYS A 67 -10.17 -9.69 0.58
CA CYS A 67 -10.72 -8.47 -0.03
C CYS A 67 -11.73 -7.75 0.87
N THR A 68 -11.28 -7.24 2.02
CA THR A 68 -12.09 -6.41 2.92
C THR A 68 -11.42 -5.07 3.15
N GLY A 69 -12.20 -4.02 3.43
CA GLY A 69 -11.67 -2.67 3.60
C GLY A 69 -10.69 -2.50 4.78
N ASP A 70 -10.64 -3.48 5.68
CA ASP A 70 -9.80 -3.51 6.88
C ASP A 70 -8.58 -4.45 6.77
N ALA A 71 -8.52 -5.31 5.75
CA ALA A 71 -7.42 -6.25 5.60
C ALA A 71 -6.09 -5.55 5.24
N PRO A 72 -4.95 -6.02 5.78
CA PRO A 72 -3.64 -5.48 5.42
C PRO A 72 -3.20 -5.92 4.02
N LEU A 73 -2.23 -5.20 3.45
CA LEU A 73 -1.49 -5.66 2.26
C LEU A 73 -0.40 -6.65 2.68
N SER A 74 -0.79 -7.90 2.90
CA SER A 74 0.10 -8.94 3.43
C SER A 74 0.82 -9.76 2.36
N ARG A 75 0.48 -9.59 1.08
CA ARG A 75 1.19 -10.23 -0.04
C ARG A 75 2.07 -9.20 -0.74
N SER A 76 3.28 -9.62 -1.12
CA SER A 76 4.24 -8.80 -1.87
C SER A 76 4.98 -9.64 -2.90
N ARG A 77 5.24 -9.06 -4.08
CA ARG A 77 6.10 -9.63 -5.12
C ARG A 77 6.74 -8.52 -5.94
N ASP A 78 7.92 -8.79 -6.48
CA ASP A 78 8.57 -7.91 -7.44
C ASP A 78 8.36 -8.42 -8.87
N ILE A 79 8.27 -7.48 -9.81
CA ILE A 79 8.12 -7.73 -11.25
C ILE A 79 9.27 -6.98 -11.96
N GLU A 80 9.95 -7.70 -12.86
CA GLU A 80 10.99 -7.17 -13.75
C GLU A 80 10.40 -6.73 -15.10
#